data_AF-A0A935MBP7-F1
#
_entry.id   AF-A0A935MBP7-F1
#
_cell.length_a   1.000
_cell.length_b   1.000
_cell.length_c   1.000
_cell.angle_alpha   90.00
_cell.angle_beta   90.00
_cell.angle_gamma   90.00
#
_symmetry.space_group_name_H-M   'P 1'
#
loop_
_entity.id
_entity.type
_entity.pdbx_description
1 polymer ?
#
loop_
_entity_poly.entity_id
_entity_poly.type
_entity_poly.pdbx_seq_one_letter_code
_entity_poly.pdbx_strand_id
1 'polypeptide(L)'
;FSSGFSKRLRDHHCLVDDRYVKAEVDLIVALNLFLKEHRQYNLKIYLHPIEKKNETEFNFCKNECSTFLIDCKDQVSFGAISENTINTFLTIDTAISTSSTLNFERLFCGYKTLFAPIGMDPSPFEGTVIKNICINRELDFNSKLLESLQLSEEEFISKNQLEGFYYSGVNLDNGTKTK
;
A
#
# COMPACT_ATOMS: atom_id res chain seq x y z
N PHE A 1 1.11 2.30 -3.51
CA PHE A 1 0.07 2.91 -4.36
C PHE A 1 0.08 2.29 -5.75
N SER A 2 -1.07 1.86 -6.27
CA SER A 2 -1.23 1.18 -7.57
C SER A 2 -2.62 1.53 -8.15
N SER A 3 -2.72 2.51 -9.05
CA SER A 3 -3.95 3.17 -9.55
C SER A 3 -4.77 2.36 -10.56
N GLY A 4 -4.83 1.05 -10.39
CA GLY A 4 -5.51 0.15 -11.33
C GLY A 4 -6.98 0.52 -11.60
N PHE A 5 -7.61 1.33 -10.74
CA PHE A 5 -9.00 1.75 -10.87
C PHE A 5 -9.23 2.89 -11.87
N SER A 6 -8.34 3.88 -11.97
CA SER A 6 -8.49 4.97 -12.97
C SER A 6 -8.50 4.41 -14.39
N LYS A 7 -7.64 3.43 -14.69
CA LYS A 7 -7.65 2.74 -15.98
C LYS A 7 -8.91 1.91 -16.20
N ARG A 8 -9.39 1.18 -15.19
CA ARG A 8 -10.62 0.37 -15.28
C ARG A 8 -11.86 1.24 -15.56
N LEU A 9 -11.92 2.42 -14.96
CA LEU A 9 -12.98 3.40 -15.21
C LEU A 9 -12.93 3.93 -16.66
N ARG A 10 -11.74 4.30 -17.16
CA ARG A 10 -11.54 4.75 -18.55
C ARG A 10 -11.87 3.67 -19.58
N ASP A 11 -11.44 2.44 -19.32
CA ASP A 11 -11.59 1.33 -20.27
C ASP A 11 -13.01 0.72 -20.24
N HIS A 12 -13.94 1.25 -19.42
CA HIS A 12 -15.27 0.67 -19.14
C HIS A 12 -15.22 -0.81 -18.72
N HIS A 13 -14.07 -1.27 -18.24
CA HIS A 13 -13.85 -2.63 -17.79
C HIS A 13 -14.23 -2.71 -16.30
N CYS A 14 -15.50 -3.10 -16.08
CA CYS A 14 -16.16 -3.46 -14.82
C CYS A 14 -16.85 -2.35 -14.01
N LEU A 15 -17.88 -2.82 -13.28
CA LEU A 15 -18.58 -2.20 -12.15
C LEU A 15 -17.60 -1.95 -10.99
N VAL A 16 -16.58 -1.12 -11.20
CA VAL A 16 -15.72 -0.67 -10.11
C VAL A 16 -16.58 0.20 -9.20
N ASP A 17 -16.65 -0.16 -7.93
CA ASP A 17 -17.31 0.66 -6.93
C ASP A 17 -16.57 1.99 -6.78
N ASP A 18 -17.27 3.09 -7.08
CA ASP A 18 -16.76 4.46 -7.06
C ASP A 18 -16.08 4.82 -5.73
N ARG A 19 -16.41 4.13 -4.64
CA ARG A 19 -15.77 4.29 -3.34
C ARG A 19 -14.28 3.95 -3.38
N TYR A 20 -13.85 2.95 -4.15
CA TYR A 20 -12.42 2.62 -4.29
C TYR A 20 -11.66 3.67 -5.08
N VAL A 21 -12.27 4.20 -6.15
CA VAL A 21 -11.67 5.30 -6.94
C VAL A 21 -11.49 6.52 -6.06
N LYS A 22 -12.52 6.90 -5.29
CA LYS A 22 -12.45 8.02 -4.36
C LYS A 22 -11.37 7.79 -3.31
N ALA A 23 -11.32 6.62 -2.69
CA ALA A 23 -10.34 6.31 -1.66
C ALA A 23 -8.89 6.31 -2.17
N GLU A 24 -8.64 5.97 -3.44
CA GLU A 24 -7.31 6.14 -4.05
C GLU A 24 -6.93 7.60 -4.23
N VAL A 25 -7.87 8.44 -4.67
CA VAL A 25 -7.65 9.89 -4.79
C VAL A 25 -7.41 10.51 -3.42
N ASP A 26 -8.21 10.15 -2.42
CA ASP A 26 -8.03 10.62 -1.05
C ASP A 26 -6.65 10.19 -0.49
N LEU A 27 -6.22 8.95 -0.78
CA LEU A 27 -4.90 8.44 -0.38
C LEU A 27 -3.76 9.25 -1.02
N ILE A 28 -3.80 9.51 -2.33
CA ILE A 28 -2.71 10.26 -2.98
C ILE A 28 -2.65 11.72 -2.51
N VAL A 29 -3.81 12.33 -2.24
CA VAL A 29 -3.89 13.67 -1.64
C VAL A 29 -3.29 13.68 -0.23
N ALA A 30 -3.67 12.72 0.61
CA ALA A 30 -3.12 12.58 1.95
C ALA A 30 -1.59 12.35 1.94
N LEU A 31 -1.10 11.53 1.01
CA LEU A 31 0.35 11.34 0.80
C LEU A 31 1.05 12.64 0.38
N ASN A 32 0.46 13.43 -0.51
CA ASN A 32 1.04 14.72 -0.90
C ASN A 32 1.20 15.64 0.33
N LEU A 33 0.14 15.77 1.13
CA LEU A 33 0.16 16.59 2.35
C LEU A 33 1.20 16.09 3.36
N PHE A 34 1.25 14.78 3.60
CA PHE A 34 2.25 14.18 4.47
C PHE A 34 3.69 14.47 4.03
N LEU A 35 3.99 14.31 2.73
CA LEU A 35 5.34 14.53 2.20
C LEU A 35 5.76 16.00 2.28
N LYS A 36 4.82 16.96 2.15
CA LYS A 36 5.09 18.40 2.32
C LYS A 36 5.56 18.71 3.74
N GLU A 37 4.95 18.08 4.74
CA GLU A 37 5.27 18.27 6.16
C GLU A 37 6.52 17.48 6.59
N HIS A 38 6.81 16.37 5.91
CA HIS A 38 7.87 15.43 6.29
C HIS A 38 8.86 15.18 5.15
N ARG A 39 9.68 16.21 4.86
CA ARG A 39 10.68 16.22 3.77
C ARG A 39 11.75 15.13 3.87
N GLN A 40 11.94 14.49 5.03
CA GLN A 40 12.89 13.40 5.23
C GLN A 40 12.44 12.06 4.62
N TYR A 41 11.16 11.91 4.25
CA TYR A 41 10.63 10.67 3.68
C TYR A 41 10.52 10.75 2.16
N ASN A 42 10.71 9.61 1.51
CA ASN A 42 10.54 9.45 0.07
C ASN A 42 9.41 8.48 -0.22
N LEU A 43 8.68 8.73 -1.31
CA LEU A 43 7.60 7.88 -1.80
C LEU A 43 8.04 7.20 -3.09
N LYS A 44 7.93 5.87 -3.14
CA LYS A 44 8.06 5.10 -4.39
C LYS A 44 6.70 4.53 -4.79
N ILE A 45 6.27 4.85 -6.01
CA ILE A 45 4.97 4.46 -6.55
C ILE A 45 5.14 3.33 -7.57
N TYR A 46 4.34 2.27 -7.43
CA TYR A 46 4.31 1.13 -8.34
C TYR A 46 2.95 1.07 -9.02
N LEU A 47 2.89 1.45 -10.30
CA LEU A 47 1.65 1.36 -11.07
C LEU A 47 1.17 -0.09 -11.20
N HIS A 48 -0.15 -0.25 -11.29
CA HIS A 48 -0.80 -1.56 -11.41
C HIS A 48 -0.34 -2.28 -12.69
N PRO A 49 -0.26 -3.62 -12.73
CA PRO A 49 0.15 -4.35 -13.94
C PRO A 49 -0.62 -3.96 -15.21
N ILE A 50 -1.91 -3.65 -15.09
CA ILE A 50 -2.76 -3.20 -16.23
C ILE A 50 -2.32 -1.84 -16.82
N GLU A 51 -1.68 -0.99 -16.02
CA GLU A 51 -1.15 0.33 -16.40
C GLU A 51 0.27 0.22 -16.98
N LYS A 52 0.90 -0.96 -16.86
CA LYS A 52 2.26 -1.24 -17.31
C LYS A 52 2.31 -2.01 -18.65
N LYS A 53 1.19 -2.08 -19.38
CA LYS A 53 1.07 -2.86 -20.63
C LYS A 53 2.04 -2.40 -21.72
N ASN A 54 2.30 -1.10 -21.81
CA ASN A 54 3.25 -0.50 -22.74
C ASN A 54 3.71 0.86 -22.19
N GLU A 55 4.75 1.44 -22.81
CA GLU A 55 5.34 2.70 -22.36
C GLU A 55 4.36 3.88 -22.42
N THR A 56 3.49 3.93 -23.43
CA THR A 56 2.49 5.00 -23.58
C THR A 56 1.54 5.03 -22.39
N GLU A 57 0.94 3.88 -22.04
CA GLU A 57 0.02 3.78 -20.90
C GLU A 57 0.75 4.06 -19.58
N PHE A 58 1.95 3.50 -19.42
CA PHE A 58 2.76 3.69 -18.23
C PHE A 58 3.05 5.18 -17.98
N ASN A 59 3.50 5.89 -19.03
CA ASN A 59 3.80 7.32 -18.94
C ASN A 59 2.54 8.15 -18.72
N PHE A 60 1.41 7.77 -19.31
CA PHE A 60 0.13 8.44 -19.09
C PHE A 60 -0.29 8.35 -17.61
N CYS A 61 -0.40 7.14 -17.04
CA CYS A 61 -0.78 6.94 -15.65
C CYS A 61 0.22 7.58 -14.68
N LYS A 62 1.53 7.49 -14.97
CA LYS A 62 2.58 8.17 -14.20
C LYS A 62 2.36 9.69 -14.17
N ASN A 63 2.04 10.28 -15.32
CA ASN A 63 1.80 11.72 -15.42
C ASN A 63 0.55 12.14 -14.65
N GLU A 64 -0.57 11.40 -14.78
CA GLU A 64 -1.78 11.65 -13.99
C GLU A 64 -1.50 11.62 -12.49
N CYS A 65 -0.85 10.56 -12.00
CA CYS A 65 -0.44 10.42 -10.61
C CYS A 65 0.45 11.60 -10.15
N SER A 66 1.39 12.02 -11.00
CA SER A 66 2.30 13.13 -10.73
C SER A 66 1.60 14.49 -10.60
N THR A 67 0.38 14.66 -11.12
CA THR A 67 -0.38 15.91 -10.97
C THR A 67 -0.82 16.15 -9.52
N PHE A 68 -1.11 15.09 -8.77
CA PHE A 68 -1.48 15.17 -7.35
C PHE A 68 -0.29 15.42 -6.42
N LEU A 69 0.93 15.15 -6.90
CA LEU A 69 2.17 15.17 -6.11
C LEU A 69 3.09 16.33 -6.52
N ILE A 70 2.52 17.41 -7.07
CA ILE A 70 3.26 18.54 -7.65
C ILE A 70 4.21 19.20 -6.64
N ASP A 71 3.81 19.29 -5.37
CA ASP A 71 4.56 19.96 -4.31
C ASP A 71 5.74 19.12 -3.79
N CYS A 72 5.76 17.82 -4.08
CA CYS A 72 6.69 16.84 -3.50
C CYS A 72 7.42 16.01 -4.58
N LYS A 73 7.52 16.53 -5.80
CA LYS A 73 8.12 15.81 -6.94
C LYS A 73 9.54 15.30 -6.67
N ASP A 74 10.30 16.04 -5.87
CA ASP A 74 11.67 15.69 -5.46
C ASP A 74 11.74 14.49 -4.50
N GLN A 75 10.66 14.18 -3.79
CA GLN A 75 10.54 13.04 -2.88
C GLN A 75 9.87 11.82 -3.54
N VAL A 76 9.37 11.95 -4.78
CA VAL A 76 8.57 10.93 -5.45
C VAL A 76 9.35 10.26 -6.56
N SER A 77 9.41 8.93 -6.51
CA SER A 77 9.94 8.08 -7.57
C SER A 77 8.89 7.07 -8.04
N PHE A 78 9.06 6.57 -9.26
CA PHE A 78 8.20 5.54 -9.82
C PHE A 78 9.02 4.30 -10.13
N GLY A 79 8.46 3.13 -9.83
CA GLY A 79 9.07 1.86 -10.24
C GLY A 79 9.08 1.71 -11.76
N ALA A 80 10.08 1.00 -12.29
CA ALA A 80 10.21 0.84 -13.74
C ALA A 80 9.09 -0.04 -14.32
N ILE A 81 8.84 0.08 -15.62
CA ILE A 81 7.85 -0.75 -16.32
C ILE A 81 8.14 -2.25 -16.19
N SER A 82 9.42 -2.64 -16.17
CA SER A 82 9.87 -4.03 -15.98
C SER A 82 10.03 -4.45 -14.52
N GLU A 83 9.98 -3.51 -13.57
CA GLU A 83 10.23 -3.80 -12.16
C GLU A 83 9.03 -4.51 -11.53
N ASN A 84 9.26 -5.66 -10.91
CA ASN A 84 8.25 -6.35 -10.11
C ASN A 84 8.28 -5.80 -8.68
N THR A 85 7.13 -5.36 -8.17
CA THR A 85 6.99 -4.81 -6.81
C THR A 85 7.47 -5.77 -5.72
N ILE A 86 7.28 -7.09 -5.90
CA ILE A 86 7.70 -8.11 -4.93
C ILE A 86 9.22 -8.04 -4.67
N ASN A 87 10.02 -7.77 -5.70
CA ASN A 87 11.48 -7.68 -5.59
C ASN A 87 11.95 -6.49 -4.74
N THR A 88 11.04 -5.60 -4.38
CA THR A 88 11.36 -4.36 -3.64
C THR A 88 10.89 -4.43 -2.19
N PHE A 89 10.36 -5.58 -1.76
CA PHE A 89 9.79 -5.70 -0.43
C PHE A 89 10.81 -5.37 0.68
N LEU A 90 12.06 -5.82 0.52
CA LEU A 90 13.16 -5.56 1.45
C LEU A 90 13.65 -4.11 1.46
N THR A 91 13.41 -3.34 0.39
CA THR A 91 13.96 -1.98 0.24
C THR A 91 12.96 -0.89 0.61
N ILE A 92 11.69 -1.25 0.76
CA ILE A 92 10.63 -0.34 1.20
C ILE A 92 10.43 -0.56 2.70
N ASP A 93 10.33 0.52 3.47
CA ASP A 93 10.01 0.44 4.90
C ASP A 93 8.53 0.05 5.10
N THR A 94 7.62 0.97 4.78
CA THR A 94 6.18 0.77 4.95
C THR A 94 5.48 0.86 3.60
N ALA A 95 4.68 -0.14 3.26
CA ALA A 95 3.80 -0.07 2.09
C ALA A 95 2.42 0.46 2.45
N ILE A 96 1.80 1.21 1.54
CA ILE A 96 0.44 1.75 1.71
C ILE A 96 -0.37 1.65 0.40
N SER A 97 -1.61 1.20 0.53
CA SER A 97 -2.59 1.11 -0.57
C SER A 97 -4.03 1.15 -0.05
N THR A 98 -4.98 1.52 -0.89
CA THR A 98 -6.42 1.43 -0.56
C THR A 98 -6.85 -0.02 -0.33
N SER A 99 -6.50 -0.89 -1.28
CA SER A 99 -6.59 -2.35 -1.19
C SER A 99 -5.67 -2.94 -2.24
N SER A 100 -4.84 -3.92 -1.87
CA SER A 100 -3.92 -4.58 -2.80
C SER A 100 -3.56 -5.98 -2.31
N THR A 101 -3.61 -6.97 -3.20
CA THR A 101 -3.11 -8.31 -2.94
C THR A 101 -1.62 -8.29 -2.56
N LEU A 102 -0.82 -7.41 -3.19
CA LEU A 102 0.60 -7.27 -2.85
C LEU A 102 0.82 -6.78 -1.41
N ASN A 103 -0.09 -5.98 -0.86
CA ASN A 103 -0.03 -5.59 0.54
C ASN A 103 -0.28 -6.80 1.46
N PHE A 104 -1.19 -7.70 1.10
CA PHE A 104 -1.39 -8.95 1.85
C PHE A 104 -0.17 -9.87 1.79
N GLU A 105 0.41 -10.06 0.61
CA GLU A 105 1.63 -10.85 0.44
C GLU A 105 2.79 -10.26 1.25
N ARG A 106 2.94 -8.93 1.21
CA ARG A 106 3.95 -8.21 1.97
C ARG A 106 3.76 -8.38 3.48
N LEU A 107 2.53 -8.26 3.96
CA LEU A 107 2.18 -8.51 5.35
C LEU A 107 2.46 -9.97 5.76
N PHE A 108 2.15 -10.93 4.89
CA PHE A 108 2.45 -12.35 5.11
C PHE A 108 3.94 -12.62 5.26
N CYS A 109 4.78 -11.87 4.53
CA CYS A 109 6.23 -11.90 4.67
C CYS A 109 6.75 -11.10 5.88
N GLY A 110 5.89 -10.55 6.73
CA GLY A 110 6.26 -9.84 7.95
C GLY A 110 6.65 -8.38 7.77
N TYR A 111 6.44 -7.78 6.60
CA TYR A 111 6.80 -6.38 6.38
C TYR A 111 5.66 -5.41 6.71
N LYS A 112 6.04 -4.22 7.18
CA LYS A 112 5.11 -3.15 7.54
C LYS A 112 4.23 -2.74 6.36
N THR A 113 2.93 -2.74 6.61
CA THR A 113 1.90 -2.55 5.60
C THR A 113 0.69 -1.86 6.20
N LEU A 114 0.23 -0.78 5.57
CA LEU A 114 -0.99 -0.07 5.92
C LEU A 114 -2.01 -0.20 4.78
N PHE A 115 -3.27 -0.30 5.16
CA PHE A 115 -4.40 -0.17 4.24
C PHE A 115 -5.04 1.20 4.46
N ALA A 116 -5.37 1.91 3.40
CA ALA A 116 -5.95 3.25 3.49
C ALA A 116 -7.24 3.37 2.65
N PRO A 117 -8.31 2.63 3.01
CA PRO A 117 -9.62 2.79 2.41
C PRO A 117 -10.32 4.04 2.96
N ILE A 118 -9.69 5.21 2.75
CA ILE A 118 -10.14 6.49 3.32
C ILE A 118 -11.56 6.81 2.81
N GLY A 119 -12.46 7.13 3.75
CA GLY A 119 -13.84 7.47 3.43
C GLY A 119 -14.73 6.27 3.09
N MET A 120 -14.24 5.04 3.17
CA MET A 120 -15.05 3.84 3.00
C MET A 120 -15.68 3.42 4.33
N ASP A 121 -17.01 3.58 4.44
CA ASP A 121 -17.80 3.14 5.59
C ASP A 121 -18.94 2.19 5.13
N PRO A 122 -19.02 0.95 5.66
CA PRO A 122 -18.03 0.31 6.53
C PRO A 122 -16.70 0.06 5.79
N SER A 123 -15.61 0.04 6.55
CA SER A 123 -14.30 -0.36 6.04
C SER A 123 -14.38 -1.79 5.49
N PRO A 124 -13.69 -2.12 4.37
CA PRO A 124 -13.65 -3.48 3.86
C PRO A 124 -13.03 -4.50 4.83
N PHE A 125 -12.36 -4.01 5.88
CA PHE A 125 -11.69 -4.83 6.90
C PHE A 125 -12.39 -4.82 8.26
N GLU A 126 -13.61 -4.27 8.33
CA GLU A 126 -14.41 -4.23 9.55
C GLU A 126 -14.58 -5.64 10.16
N GLY A 127 -14.42 -5.77 11.48
CA GLY A 127 -14.48 -7.06 12.17
C GLY A 127 -13.25 -7.98 12.01
N THR A 128 -12.21 -7.54 11.31
CA THR A 128 -10.95 -8.29 11.16
C THR A 128 -9.79 -7.61 11.89
N VAL A 129 -8.72 -8.35 12.20
CA VAL A 129 -7.52 -7.78 12.81
C VAL A 129 -6.76 -6.81 11.89
N ILE A 130 -6.95 -6.95 10.58
CA ILE A 130 -6.40 -6.01 9.57
C ILE A 130 -6.89 -4.58 9.82
N LYS A 131 -8.07 -4.40 10.45
CA LYS A 131 -8.58 -3.09 10.83
C LYS A 131 -7.57 -2.27 11.67
N ASN A 132 -6.69 -2.91 12.44
CA ASN A 132 -5.69 -2.23 13.26
C ASN A 132 -4.69 -1.42 12.41
N ILE A 133 -4.37 -1.93 11.22
CA ILE A 133 -3.47 -1.30 10.24
C ILE A 133 -4.23 -0.55 9.13
N CYS A 134 -5.50 -0.24 9.35
CA CYS A 134 -6.32 0.52 8.42
C CYS A 134 -6.39 2.02 8.80
N ILE A 135 -6.30 2.87 7.78
CA ILE A 135 -6.55 4.31 7.84
C ILE A 135 -7.87 4.57 7.10
N ASN A 136 -8.97 4.55 7.85
CA ASN A 136 -10.31 4.76 7.29
C ASN A 136 -10.70 6.25 7.24
N ARG A 137 -10.05 7.09 8.06
CA ARG A 137 -10.32 8.53 8.15
C ARG A 137 -9.05 9.31 7.85
N GLU A 138 -9.19 10.39 7.10
CA GLU A 138 -8.09 11.29 6.75
C GLU A 138 -7.37 11.84 7.99
N LEU A 139 -8.11 12.17 9.06
CA LEU A 139 -7.57 12.69 10.32
C LEU A 139 -6.59 11.73 11.01
N ASP A 140 -6.67 10.43 10.73
CA ASP A 140 -5.79 9.42 11.33
C ASP A 140 -4.55 9.12 10.45
N PHE A 141 -4.45 9.74 9.28
CA PHE A 141 -3.44 9.40 8.27
C PHE A 141 -2.03 9.68 8.77
N ASN A 142 -1.75 10.91 9.19
CA ASN A 142 -0.41 11.32 9.63
C ASN A 142 0.05 10.51 10.84
N SER A 143 -0.82 10.35 11.85
CA SER A 143 -0.47 9.64 13.08
C SER A 143 -0.16 8.16 12.83
N LYS A 144 -1.01 7.46 12.07
CA LYS A 144 -0.78 6.03 11.74
C LYS A 144 0.42 5.81 10.85
N LEU A 145 0.65 6.67 9.86
CA LEU A 145 1.81 6.54 8.98
C LEU A 145 3.11 6.81 9.73
N LEU A 146 3.19 7.88 10.53
CA LEU A 146 4.38 8.16 11.35
C LEU A 146 4.67 7.05 12.35
N GLU A 147 3.64 6.54 13.01
CA GLU A 147 3.78 5.43 13.95
C GLU A 147 4.38 4.20 13.25
N SER A 148 3.86 3.82 12.07
CA SER A 148 4.42 2.70 11.30
C SER A 148 5.89 2.93 10.90
N LEU A 149 6.25 4.15 10.50
CA LEU A 149 7.62 4.49 10.11
C LEU A 149 8.60 4.47 11.30
N GLN A 150 8.11 4.61 12.54
CA GLN A 150 8.94 4.62 13.76
C GLN A 150 9.13 3.24 14.39
N LEU A 151 8.30 2.26 14.04
CA LEU A 151 8.37 0.91 14.57
C LEU A 151 9.29 0.03 13.72
N SER A 152 9.97 -0.91 14.35
CA SER A 152 10.50 -2.10 13.66
C SER A 152 9.35 -3.00 13.18
N GLU A 153 9.66 -3.96 12.30
CA GLU A 153 8.69 -4.96 11.83
C GLU A 153 8.08 -5.76 12.98
N GLU A 154 8.90 -6.19 13.94
CA GLU A 154 8.45 -6.96 15.10
C GLU A 154 7.51 -6.14 16.00
N GLU A 155 7.89 -4.89 16.29
CA GLU A 155 7.04 -3.98 17.07
C GLU A 155 5.74 -3.66 16.34
N PHE A 156 5.80 -3.46 15.02
CA PHE A 156 4.62 -3.22 14.19
C PHE A 156 3.66 -4.41 14.22
N ILE A 157 4.17 -5.63 14.06
CA ILE A 157 3.36 -6.86 14.11
C ILE A 157 2.71 -7.03 15.48
N SER A 158 3.51 -6.95 16.55
CA SER A 158 3.02 -7.21 17.90
C SER A 158 2.01 -6.16 18.35
N LYS A 159 2.29 -4.88 18.09
CA LYS A 159 1.39 -3.78 18.45
C LYS A 159 0.03 -3.88 17.76
N ASN A 160 0.02 -4.35 16.51
CA ASN A 160 -1.20 -4.45 15.72
C ASN A 160 -1.88 -5.83 15.79
N GLN A 161 -1.38 -6.76 16.61
CA GLN A 161 -1.92 -8.11 16.80
C GLN A 161 -1.90 -8.95 15.50
N LEU A 162 -0.84 -8.82 14.70
CA LEU A 162 -0.74 -9.43 13.37
C LEU A 162 -0.04 -10.79 13.37
N GLU A 163 0.14 -11.43 14.52
CA GLU A 163 0.91 -12.66 14.64
C GLU A 163 0.33 -13.83 13.84
N GLY A 164 -0.98 -13.84 13.64
CA GLY A 164 -1.64 -14.84 12.80
C GLY A 164 -1.51 -14.62 11.29
N PHE A 165 -0.98 -13.47 10.85
CA PHE A 165 -0.87 -13.12 9.44
C PHE A 165 0.53 -13.30 8.86
N TYR A 166 1.58 -13.18 9.66
CA TYR A 166 2.94 -13.40 9.18
C TYR A 166 3.34 -14.88 9.34
N TYR A 167 3.99 -15.44 8.33
CA TYR A 167 4.54 -16.78 8.42
C TYR A 167 5.89 -16.73 9.14
N SER A 168 5.92 -17.13 10.42
CA SER A 168 7.13 -17.16 11.24
C SER A 168 8.13 -18.28 10.87
N GLY A 169 7.85 -19.03 9.80
CA GLY A 169 8.55 -20.27 9.52
C GLY A 169 7.99 -21.40 10.40
N VAL A 170 7.57 -22.49 9.77
CA VAL A 170 7.54 -23.78 10.45
C VAL A 170 8.87 -23.94 11.17
N ASN A 171 8.85 -24.06 12.51
CA ASN A 171 9.92 -24.75 13.20
C ASN A 171 10.04 -26.10 12.49
N LEU A 172 11.08 -26.28 11.68
CA LEU A 172 11.54 -27.60 11.28
C LEU A 172 12.16 -28.24 12.52
N ASP A 173 11.35 -28.39 13.57
CA ASP A 173 11.63 -29.37 14.60
C ASP A 173 11.65 -30.70 13.85
N ASN A 174 12.79 -31.37 13.99
CA ASN A 174 13.08 -32.70 13.47
C ASN A 174 12.08 -33.71 14.05
N GLY A 175 10.83 -33.66 13.59
CA GLY A 175 9.76 -34.53 13.99
C GLY A 175 10.10 -35.95 13.59
N THR A 176 10.65 -36.68 14.56
CA THR A 176 10.71 -38.13 14.59
C THR A 176 9.42 -38.68 14.01
N LYS A 177 9.55 -39.38 12.88
CA LYS A 177 8.51 -40.26 12.37
C LYS A 177 8.26 -41.34 13.42
N THR A 178 7.20 -41.20 14.20
CA THR A 178 6.59 -42.33 14.89
C THR A 178 5.67 -43.05 13.91
N LYS A 179 5.81 -44.38 13.91
CA LYS A 179 5.18 -45.34 12.99
C LYS A 179 3.66 -45.31 13.00
#